data_AF-A0A248YUT1-F1
#
_entry.id   AF-A0A248YUT1-F1
#
_cell.length_a   1.000
_cell.length_b   1.000
_cell.length_c   1.000
_cell.angle_alpha   90.00
_cell.angle_beta   90.00
_cell.angle_gamma   90.00
#
_symmetry.space_group_name_H-M   'P 1'
#
loop_
_entity.id
_entity.type
_entity.pdbx_description
1 polymer ?
#
loop_
_entity_poly.entity_id
_entity_poly.type
_entity_poly.pdbx_seq_one_letter_code
_entity_poly.pdbx_strand_id
1 'polypeptide(L)'
;MPPRRGRGVSRMGHGLRISVDGPSASGKTTLAVALASRLGMRVLDTGLTYRAVAFAALRGPVPPGGRLFTVLRHEPVAPGARPALPAIVYHGEDITDALWSAEVEEQLRLVAAEPAWRRAITEQHRMIMSDHPRVVAVGRDCATTIMADADCHVFLTAAEAVRRHRRYAQFRLRPDRAVTVGPATGLDDVTREHIGHQPHGLVLDTTFLPPSATVRAVLHHLGDLQCPPKPPPTPTSRPGSRSSSGPSSPASPDPSSATATARTRP
;
A
#
# COMPACT_ATOMS: atom_id res chain seq x y z
N MET A 1 -27.91 -14.75 34.44
CA MET A 1 -26.59 -14.22 33.99
C MET A 1 -26.58 -14.21 32.46
N PRO A 2 -26.50 -13.06 31.79
CA PRO A 2 -26.41 -13.05 30.34
C PRO A 2 -24.96 -13.34 29.89
N PRO A 3 -24.76 -13.95 28.72
CA PRO A 3 -23.42 -14.24 28.21
C PRO A 3 -22.72 -12.94 27.81
N ARG A 4 -21.45 -12.83 28.22
CA ARG A 4 -20.54 -11.75 27.87
C ARG A 4 -20.39 -11.67 26.35
N ARG A 5 -20.95 -10.62 25.74
CA ARG A 5 -20.69 -10.26 24.34
C ARG A 5 -19.20 -9.93 24.18
N GLY A 6 -18.53 -10.68 23.30
CA GLY A 6 -17.17 -10.40 22.87
C GLY A 6 -17.08 -8.99 22.30
N ARG A 7 -16.21 -8.17 22.88
CA ARG A 7 -15.77 -6.90 22.29
C ARG A 7 -14.87 -7.25 21.12
N GLY A 8 -15.37 -7.12 19.90
CA GLY A 8 -14.58 -7.48 18.73
C GLY A 8 -15.16 -7.08 17.38
N VAL A 9 -16.07 -6.10 17.27
CA VAL A 9 -16.40 -5.46 15.98
C VAL A 9 -16.99 -4.07 16.24
N SER A 10 -16.17 -3.06 16.55
CA SER A 10 -16.65 -1.66 16.66
C SER A 10 -15.57 -0.62 16.36
N ARG A 11 -14.90 -0.75 15.20
CA ARG A 11 -14.23 0.39 14.53
C ARG A 11 -14.83 0.71 13.15
N MET A 12 -16.01 0.16 12.84
CA MET A 12 -16.74 0.38 11.59
C MET A 12 -17.58 1.67 11.64
N GLY A 13 -16.93 2.80 11.94
CA GLY A 13 -17.53 4.14 11.93
C GLY A 13 -16.71 5.18 11.17
N HIS A 14 -15.42 4.92 10.93
CA HIS A 14 -14.56 5.71 10.07
C HIS A 14 -14.34 4.93 8.77
N GLY A 15 -14.57 5.58 7.64
CA GLY A 15 -14.42 4.95 6.33
C GLY A 15 -13.01 4.42 6.09
N LEU A 16 -12.89 3.30 5.37
CA LEU A 16 -11.61 2.70 5.01
C LEU A 16 -10.92 3.49 3.89
N ARG A 17 -9.73 4.00 4.11
CA ARG A 17 -8.94 4.75 3.12
C ARG A 17 -7.59 4.07 2.88
N ILE A 18 -7.24 3.86 1.61
CA ILE A 18 -5.99 3.24 1.21
C ILE A 18 -5.30 4.10 0.15
N SER A 19 -4.04 4.46 0.34
CA SER A 19 -3.22 5.08 -0.71
C SER A 19 -2.38 4.01 -1.42
N VAL A 20 -2.27 4.11 -2.76
CA VAL A 20 -1.42 3.25 -3.59
C VAL A 20 -0.53 4.13 -4.46
N ASP A 21 0.73 4.23 -4.07
CA ASP A 21 1.72 5.13 -4.64
C ASP A 21 2.86 4.40 -5.35
N GLY A 22 3.67 5.14 -6.13
CA GLY A 22 4.85 4.62 -6.81
C GLY A 22 4.99 5.00 -8.28
N PRO A 23 6.08 4.57 -8.95
CA PRO A 23 6.42 4.99 -10.31
C PRO A 23 5.42 4.52 -11.37
N SER A 24 5.44 5.18 -12.53
CA SER A 24 4.62 4.80 -13.69
C SER A 24 4.86 3.34 -14.08
N ALA A 25 3.76 2.63 -14.39
CA ALA A 25 3.75 1.21 -14.76
C ALA A 25 4.25 0.21 -13.68
N SER A 26 4.25 0.58 -12.38
CA SER A 26 4.50 -0.37 -11.29
C SER A 26 3.31 -1.29 -10.94
N GLY A 27 2.13 -1.08 -11.53
CA GLY A 27 0.94 -1.92 -11.31
C GLY A 27 -0.08 -1.36 -10.31
N LYS A 28 0.07 -0.09 -9.90
CA LYS A 28 -0.81 0.57 -8.91
C LYS A 28 -2.28 0.55 -9.26
N THR A 29 -2.66 0.95 -10.48
CA THR A 29 -4.07 0.97 -10.90
C THR A 29 -4.67 -0.43 -10.86
N THR A 30 -3.91 -1.45 -11.29
CA THR A 30 -4.32 -2.86 -11.20
C THR A 30 -4.57 -3.28 -9.75
N LEU A 31 -3.66 -2.93 -8.83
CA LEU A 31 -3.84 -3.21 -7.41
C LEU A 31 -5.05 -2.46 -6.83
N ALA A 32 -5.17 -1.16 -7.10
CA ALA A 32 -6.24 -0.31 -6.57
C ALA A 32 -7.62 -0.83 -6.97
N VAL A 33 -7.81 -1.17 -8.25
CA VAL A 33 -9.06 -1.76 -8.76
C VAL A 33 -9.34 -3.13 -8.11
N ALA A 34 -8.32 -3.97 -7.94
CA ALA A 34 -8.47 -5.28 -7.33
C ALA A 34 -8.80 -5.22 -5.82
N LEU A 35 -8.25 -4.25 -5.10
CA LEU A 35 -8.57 -3.96 -3.70
C LEU A 35 -9.98 -3.40 -3.58
N ALA A 36 -10.31 -2.39 -4.38
CA ALA A 36 -11.63 -1.75 -4.40
C ALA A 36 -12.75 -2.76 -4.65
N SER A 37 -12.56 -3.66 -5.63
CA SER A 37 -13.51 -4.72 -5.95
C SER A 37 -13.70 -5.71 -4.79
N ARG A 38 -12.63 -6.06 -4.07
CA ARG A 38 -12.68 -7.03 -2.96
C ARG A 38 -13.21 -6.44 -1.67
N LEU A 39 -12.90 -5.18 -1.40
CA LEU A 39 -13.19 -4.52 -0.12
C LEU A 39 -14.46 -3.67 -0.17
N GLY A 40 -15.09 -3.51 -1.33
CA GLY A 40 -16.27 -2.67 -1.47
C GLY A 40 -15.93 -1.18 -1.39
N MET A 41 -14.85 -0.75 -2.07
CA MET A 41 -14.36 0.63 -2.06
C MET A 41 -14.42 1.25 -3.45
N ARG A 42 -14.34 2.59 -3.53
CA ARG A 42 -14.21 3.32 -4.80
C ARG A 42 -12.74 3.56 -5.16
N VAL A 43 -12.42 3.68 -6.44
CA VAL A 43 -11.07 4.04 -6.90
C VAL A 43 -11.02 5.51 -7.31
N LEU A 44 -10.10 6.27 -6.72
CA LEU A 44 -9.74 7.62 -7.15
C LEU A 44 -8.38 7.59 -7.85
N ASP A 45 -8.36 7.69 -9.18
CA ASP A 45 -7.11 7.75 -9.95
C ASP A 45 -6.69 9.20 -10.18
N THR A 46 -5.73 9.65 -9.37
CA THR A 46 -5.25 11.03 -9.44
C THR A 46 -4.60 11.34 -10.79
N GLY A 47 -3.93 10.36 -11.40
CA GLY A 47 -3.24 10.50 -12.68
C GLY A 47 -4.21 10.78 -13.83
N LEU A 48 -5.40 10.19 -13.81
CA LEU A 48 -6.46 10.51 -14.77
C LEU A 48 -6.96 11.94 -14.62
N THR A 49 -7.10 12.45 -13.40
CA THR A 49 -7.47 13.86 -13.18
C THR A 49 -6.43 14.80 -13.75
N TYR A 50 -5.14 14.57 -13.48
CA TYR A 50 -4.07 15.40 -14.05
C TYR A 50 -4.07 15.39 -15.59
N ARG A 51 -4.30 14.23 -16.22
CA ARG A 51 -4.44 14.13 -17.68
C ARG A 51 -5.67 14.88 -18.20
N ALA A 52 -6.79 14.81 -17.49
CA ALA A 52 -8.01 15.53 -17.85
C ALA A 52 -7.79 17.05 -17.80
N VAL A 53 -7.04 17.53 -16.80
CA VAL A 53 -6.65 18.95 -16.72
C VAL A 53 -5.74 19.33 -17.88
N ALA A 54 -4.75 18.50 -18.21
CA ALA A 54 -3.87 18.71 -19.35
C ALA A 54 -4.65 18.76 -20.67
N PHE A 55 -5.55 17.82 -20.88
CA PHE A 55 -6.43 17.80 -22.04
C PHE A 55 -7.29 19.07 -22.16
N ALA A 56 -7.91 19.51 -21.06
CA ALA A 56 -8.71 20.73 -21.08
C ALA A 56 -7.87 21.99 -21.34
N ALA A 57 -6.63 22.03 -20.83
CA ALA A 57 -5.70 23.13 -21.08
C ALA A 57 -5.29 23.25 -22.56
N LEU A 58 -5.32 22.16 -23.33
CA LEU A 58 -5.09 22.19 -24.78
C LEU A 58 -6.26 22.82 -25.56
N ARG A 59 -7.48 22.75 -25.01
CA ARG A 59 -8.70 23.18 -25.71
C ARG A 59 -9.09 24.64 -25.46
N GLY A 60 -8.37 25.35 -24.59
CA GLY A 60 -8.57 26.76 -24.35
C GLY A 60 -7.91 27.23 -23.05
N PRO A 61 -7.86 28.56 -22.82
CA PRO A 61 -7.28 29.11 -21.60
C PRO A 61 -8.11 28.67 -20.39
N VAL A 62 -7.56 27.77 -19.60
CA VAL A 62 -8.10 27.44 -18.28
C VAL A 62 -7.35 28.29 -17.25
N PRO A 63 -8.01 29.24 -16.56
CA PRO A 63 -7.35 29.99 -15.50
C PRO A 63 -6.85 29.02 -14.42
N PRO A 64 -5.67 29.24 -13.82
CA PRO A 64 -5.26 28.50 -12.64
C PRO A 64 -6.33 28.64 -11.54
N GLY A 65 -6.88 27.51 -11.07
CA GLY A 65 -8.01 27.51 -10.11
C GLY A 65 -9.38 27.85 -10.71
N GLY A 66 -9.48 27.98 -12.04
CA GLY A 66 -10.73 28.21 -12.75
C GLY A 66 -11.69 27.02 -12.72
N ARG A 67 -12.91 27.25 -13.23
CA ARG A 67 -14.11 26.37 -13.25
C ARG A 67 -13.94 25.00 -13.92
N LEU A 68 -12.73 24.50 -14.11
CA LEU A 68 -12.41 23.26 -14.81
C LEU A 68 -13.16 22.06 -14.25
N PHE A 69 -13.28 21.96 -12.93
CA PHE A 69 -14.01 20.87 -12.28
C PHE A 69 -15.53 20.99 -12.39
N THR A 70 -16.06 22.15 -12.81
CA THR A 70 -17.49 22.27 -13.15
C THR A 70 -17.81 21.64 -14.50
N VAL A 71 -16.80 21.47 -15.37
CA VAL A 71 -16.95 20.90 -16.72
C VAL A 71 -16.34 19.51 -16.83
N LEU A 72 -15.41 19.16 -15.94
CA LEU A 72 -14.87 17.81 -15.77
C LEU A 72 -15.68 17.05 -14.72
N ARG A 73 -16.21 15.89 -15.10
CA ARG A 73 -16.80 14.93 -14.16
C ARG A 73 -15.93 13.70 -14.09
N HIS A 74 -15.43 13.41 -12.90
CA HIS A 74 -14.70 12.19 -12.58
C HIS A 74 -15.54 11.40 -11.58
N GLU A 75 -16.13 10.31 -12.04
CA GLU A 75 -16.84 9.37 -11.17
C GLU A 75 -15.88 8.27 -10.72
N PRO A 76 -15.55 8.17 -9.41
CA PRO A 76 -14.75 7.06 -8.92
C PRO A 76 -15.38 5.72 -9.30
N VAL A 77 -14.56 4.78 -9.76
CA VAL A 77 -15.05 3.47 -10.16
C VAL A 77 -15.74 2.81 -8.97
N ALA A 78 -17.03 2.51 -9.12
CA ALA A 78 -17.82 1.86 -8.08
C ALA A 78 -17.33 0.42 -7.84
N PRO A 79 -17.47 -0.12 -6.62
CA PRO A 79 -17.15 -1.52 -6.35
C PRO A 79 -17.96 -2.45 -7.25
N GLY A 80 -17.32 -3.49 -7.80
CA GLY A 80 -17.97 -4.48 -8.66
C GLY A 80 -18.28 -4.00 -10.09
N ALA A 81 -17.98 -2.74 -10.42
CA ALA A 81 -17.94 -2.31 -11.81
C ALA A 81 -16.88 -3.14 -12.57
N ARG A 82 -17.12 -3.38 -13.87
CA ARG A 82 -16.10 -3.96 -14.75
C ARG A 82 -14.80 -3.16 -14.55
N PRO A 83 -13.61 -3.78 -14.53
CA PRO A 83 -12.33 -3.08 -14.37
C PRO A 83 -12.02 -2.23 -15.62
N ALA A 84 -12.83 -1.20 -15.82
CA ALA A 84 -12.60 -0.10 -16.71
C ALA A 84 -12.04 1.05 -15.86
N LEU A 85 -11.22 1.87 -16.50
CA LEU A 85 -10.83 3.15 -15.90
C LEU A 85 -12.10 3.98 -15.67
N PRO A 86 -12.12 4.86 -14.65
CA PRO A 86 -13.24 5.77 -14.47
C PRO A 86 -13.43 6.60 -15.73
N ALA A 87 -14.69 6.78 -16.12
CA ALA A 87 -15.03 7.63 -17.25
C ALA A 87 -14.76 9.10 -16.87
N ILE A 88 -14.07 9.81 -17.73
CA ILE A 88 -13.81 11.24 -17.59
C ILE A 88 -14.63 11.96 -18.64
N VAL A 89 -15.56 12.79 -18.18
CA VAL A 89 -16.43 13.56 -19.07
C VAL A 89 -16.01 15.02 -19.05
N TYR A 90 -15.82 15.61 -20.22
CA TYR A 90 -15.52 17.04 -20.42
C TYR A 90 -16.57 17.66 -21.32
N HIS A 91 -17.34 18.63 -20.81
CA HIS A 91 -18.47 19.25 -21.54
C HIS A 91 -19.47 18.25 -22.15
N GLY A 92 -19.71 17.13 -21.47
CA GLY A 92 -20.63 16.08 -21.93
C GLY A 92 -20.02 15.05 -22.89
N GLU A 93 -18.77 15.21 -23.29
CA GLU A 93 -18.01 14.26 -24.11
C GLU A 93 -17.20 13.32 -23.21
N ASP A 94 -17.25 12.00 -23.45
CA ASP A 94 -16.33 11.04 -22.82
C ASP A 94 -14.94 11.16 -23.46
N ILE A 95 -13.97 11.62 -22.68
CA ILE A 95 -12.60 11.88 -23.15
C ILE A 95 -11.61 10.83 -22.65
N THR A 96 -12.08 9.75 -22.02
CA THR A 96 -11.24 8.77 -21.29
C THR A 96 -10.13 8.16 -22.16
N ASP A 97 -10.42 7.87 -23.43
CA ASP A 97 -9.43 7.39 -24.39
C ASP A 97 -8.48 8.50 -24.87
N ALA A 98 -8.98 9.71 -25.06
CA ALA A 98 -8.21 10.84 -25.55
C ALA A 98 -7.14 11.33 -24.55
N LEU A 99 -7.30 11.04 -23.26
CA LEU A 99 -6.34 11.36 -22.19
C LEU A 99 -4.95 10.72 -22.35
N TRP A 100 -4.82 9.76 -23.27
CA TRP A 100 -3.59 9.00 -23.50
C TRP A 100 -2.82 9.44 -24.75
N SER A 101 -3.28 10.49 -25.43
CA SER A 101 -2.60 11.04 -26.61
C SER A 101 -1.23 11.64 -26.26
N ALA A 102 -0.36 11.73 -27.27
CA ALA A 102 0.96 12.35 -27.11
C ALA A 102 0.88 13.82 -26.70
N GLU A 103 -0.07 14.58 -27.26
CA GLU A 103 -0.30 15.99 -26.93
C GLU A 103 -0.68 16.17 -25.45
N VAL A 104 -1.55 15.30 -24.92
CA VAL A 104 -1.91 15.32 -23.49
C VAL A 104 -0.73 14.95 -22.61
N GLU A 105 0.10 13.99 -23.02
CA GLU A 105 1.30 13.60 -22.27
C GLU A 105 2.31 14.75 -22.15
N GLU A 106 2.47 15.55 -23.20
CA GLU A 106 3.32 16.74 -23.19
C GLU A 106 2.77 17.82 -22.25
N GLN A 107 1.49 18.17 -22.42
CA GLN A 107 0.83 19.17 -21.59
C GLN A 107 0.74 18.74 -20.11
N LEU A 108 0.62 17.44 -19.84
CA LEU A 108 0.61 16.87 -18.49
C LEU A 108 1.86 17.25 -17.70
N ARG A 109 3.04 17.32 -18.35
CA ARG A 109 4.28 17.70 -17.66
C ARG A 109 4.22 19.14 -17.16
N LEU A 110 3.68 20.05 -17.97
CA LEU A 110 3.49 21.46 -17.60
C LEU A 110 2.48 21.61 -16.46
N VAL A 111 1.33 20.94 -16.56
CA VAL A 111 0.29 20.94 -15.52
C VAL A 111 0.80 20.35 -14.21
N ALA A 112 1.55 19.24 -14.26
CA ALA A 112 2.07 18.58 -13.06
C ALA A 112 3.18 19.37 -12.36
N ALA A 113 3.90 20.23 -13.08
CA ALA A 113 4.96 21.08 -12.54
C ALA A 113 4.43 22.36 -11.88
N GLU A 114 3.27 22.87 -12.30
CA GLU A 114 2.71 24.13 -11.84
C GLU A 114 1.98 24.00 -10.48
N PRO A 115 2.45 24.67 -9.41
CA PRO A 115 1.86 24.56 -8.07
C PRO A 115 0.39 24.98 -7.98
N ALA A 116 -0.06 25.95 -8.78
CA ALA A 116 -1.46 26.36 -8.79
C ALA A 116 -2.39 25.22 -9.26
N TRP A 117 -1.99 24.47 -10.29
CA TRP A 117 -2.74 23.30 -10.77
C TRP A 117 -2.78 22.19 -9.74
N ARG A 118 -1.62 21.87 -9.14
CA ARG A 118 -1.53 20.83 -8.08
C ARG A 118 -2.47 21.13 -6.91
N ARG A 119 -2.51 22.40 -6.45
CA ARG A 119 -3.42 22.83 -5.37
C ARG A 119 -4.89 22.65 -5.75
N ALA A 120 -5.29 23.10 -6.93
CA ALA A 120 -6.68 22.99 -7.39
C ALA A 120 -7.13 21.52 -7.56
N ILE A 121 -6.27 20.66 -8.11
CA ILE A 121 -6.54 19.23 -8.27
C ILE A 121 -6.65 18.54 -6.90
N THR A 122 -5.71 18.83 -5.98
CA THR A 122 -5.71 18.28 -4.61
C THR A 122 -7.00 18.62 -3.88
N GLU A 123 -7.46 19.87 -3.99
CA GLU A 123 -8.70 20.31 -3.33
C GLU A 123 -9.92 19.54 -3.84
N GLN A 124 -9.97 19.25 -5.13
CA GLN A 124 -11.06 18.47 -5.74
C GLN A 124 -11.02 17.00 -5.35
N HIS A 125 -9.83 16.41 -5.27
CA HIS A 125 -9.68 15.07 -4.72
C HIS A 125 -10.18 14.98 -3.28
N ARG A 126 -9.91 15.99 -2.44
CA ARG A 126 -10.43 16.06 -1.07
C ARG A 126 -11.95 16.17 -1.02
N MET A 127 -12.57 16.95 -1.90
CA MET A 127 -14.04 17.01 -2.01
C MET A 127 -14.62 15.64 -2.36
N ILE A 128 -14.11 14.97 -3.40
CA ILE A 128 -14.55 13.63 -3.82
C ILE A 128 -14.37 12.61 -2.68
N MET A 129 -13.25 12.67 -1.95
CA MET A 129 -12.99 11.77 -0.83
C MET A 129 -13.90 12.05 0.38
N SER A 130 -14.36 13.28 0.57
CA SER A 130 -15.27 13.65 1.66
C SER A 130 -16.65 13.04 1.47
N ASP A 131 -17.11 12.95 0.22
CA ASP A 131 -18.38 12.29 -0.13
C ASP A 131 -18.29 10.75 -0.08
N HIS A 132 -17.07 10.20 -0.07
CA HIS A 132 -16.81 8.77 -0.22
C HIS A 132 -15.88 8.25 0.88
N PRO A 133 -16.42 7.81 2.02
CA PRO A 133 -15.61 7.39 3.15
C PRO A 133 -14.73 6.17 2.84
N ARG A 134 -15.10 5.33 1.85
CA ARG A 134 -14.38 4.11 1.46
C ARG A 134 -13.72 4.25 0.10
N VAL A 135 -12.45 4.68 0.07
CA VAL A 135 -11.72 5.02 -1.17
C VAL A 135 -10.31 4.45 -1.19
N VAL A 136 -9.91 3.91 -2.34
CA VAL A 136 -8.52 3.63 -2.69
C VAL A 136 -8.05 4.74 -3.63
N ALA A 137 -7.12 5.59 -3.18
CA ALA A 137 -6.50 6.61 -4.02
C ALA A 137 -5.23 6.06 -4.65
N VAL A 138 -5.05 6.27 -5.96
CA VAL A 138 -3.85 5.85 -6.70
C VAL A 138 -3.15 7.04 -7.34
N GLY A 139 -1.83 7.12 -7.15
CA GLY A 139 -1.02 8.25 -7.62
C GLY A 139 0.48 8.03 -7.42
N ARG A 140 1.24 9.12 -7.37
CA ARG A 140 2.69 9.10 -7.07
C ARG A 140 3.00 9.52 -5.64
N ASP A 141 2.14 10.36 -5.06
CA ASP A 141 2.31 11.07 -3.79
C ASP A 141 0.97 11.23 -3.05
N CYS A 142 0.01 10.32 -3.25
CA CYS A 142 -1.29 10.36 -2.58
C CYS A 142 -1.15 10.29 -1.05
N ALA A 143 -0.23 9.45 -0.56
CA ALA A 143 0.09 9.33 0.87
C ALA A 143 0.48 10.65 1.52
N THR A 144 1.12 11.56 0.79
CA THR A 144 1.65 12.82 1.35
C THR A 144 0.77 14.03 1.04
N THR A 145 -0.10 13.95 0.03
CA THR A 145 -0.85 15.11 -0.49
C THR A 145 -2.34 15.11 -0.14
N ILE A 146 -3.04 14.01 -0.43
CA ILE A 146 -4.51 13.92 -0.33
C ILE A 146 -4.98 12.94 0.72
N MET A 147 -4.14 12.02 1.18
CA MET A 147 -4.56 10.93 2.05
C MET A 147 -3.52 10.64 3.15
N ALA A 148 -3.02 11.68 3.82
CA ALA A 148 -2.04 11.54 4.91
C ALA A 148 -2.58 10.79 6.14
N ASP A 149 -3.90 10.67 6.26
CA ASP A 149 -4.62 9.98 7.32
C ASP A 149 -5.18 8.62 6.87
N ALA A 150 -4.58 7.99 5.84
CA ALA A 150 -5.04 6.68 5.36
C ALA A 150 -4.91 5.60 6.44
N ASP A 151 -5.82 4.62 6.43
CA ASP A 151 -5.68 3.42 7.26
C ASP A 151 -4.54 2.51 6.80
N CYS A 152 -4.15 2.63 5.52
CA CYS A 152 -3.03 1.90 4.95
C CYS A 152 -2.42 2.65 3.76
N HIS A 153 -1.10 2.70 3.74
CA HIS A 153 -0.33 3.27 2.65
C HIS A 153 0.49 2.19 1.95
N VAL A 154 0.33 2.05 0.65
CA VAL A 154 1.05 1.06 -0.15
C VAL A 154 1.92 1.76 -1.17
N PHE A 155 3.21 1.47 -1.19
CA PHE A 155 4.10 1.89 -2.28
C PHE A 155 4.48 0.70 -3.14
N LEU A 156 4.14 0.73 -4.44
CA LEU A 156 4.54 -0.28 -5.41
C LEU A 156 5.73 0.17 -6.23
N THR A 157 6.82 -0.58 -6.16
CA THR A 157 7.97 -0.43 -7.07
C THR A 157 8.11 -1.64 -8.00
N ALA A 158 8.96 -1.50 -9.01
CA ALA A 158 9.45 -2.58 -9.86
C ALA A 158 10.66 -2.08 -10.67
N ALA A 159 11.54 -3.00 -11.06
CA ALA A 159 12.64 -2.73 -11.97
C ALA A 159 12.14 -2.02 -13.24
N GLU A 160 12.89 -1.02 -13.71
CA GLU A 160 12.49 -0.19 -14.85
C GLU A 160 12.22 -1.02 -16.12
N ALA A 161 13.05 -2.03 -16.40
CA ALA A 161 12.86 -2.94 -17.52
C ALA A 161 11.48 -3.65 -17.45
N VAL A 162 11.07 -4.09 -16.26
CA VAL A 162 9.75 -4.71 -16.04
C VAL A 162 8.62 -3.70 -16.22
N ARG A 163 8.78 -2.47 -15.72
CA ARG A 163 7.77 -1.40 -15.90
C ARG A 163 7.60 -1.03 -17.38
N ARG A 164 8.69 -0.89 -18.13
CA ARG A 164 8.70 -0.68 -19.58
C ARG A 164 7.99 -1.83 -20.31
N HIS A 165 8.32 -3.07 -19.98
CA HIS A 165 7.67 -4.25 -20.56
C HIS A 165 6.15 -4.29 -20.29
N ARG A 166 5.74 -4.02 -19.04
CA ARG A 166 4.31 -3.95 -18.66
C ARG A 166 3.55 -2.89 -19.45
N ARG A 167 4.13 -1.68 -19.58
CA ARG A 167 3.52 -0.59 -20.36
C ARG A 167 3.41 -0.95 -21.84
N TYR A 168 4.47 -1.50 -22.42
CA TYR A 168 4.45 -1.97 -23.80
C TYR A 168 3.34 -3.01 -24.00
N ALA A 169 3.27 -4.04 -23.15
CA ALA A 169 2.23 -5.06 -23.21
C ALA A 169 0.81 -4.49 -23.09
N GLN A 170 0.62 -3.44 -22.26
CA GLN A 170 -0.67 -2.77 -22.06
C GLN A 170 -1.17 -2.06 -23.33
N PHE A 171 -0.27 -1.42 -24.10
CA PHE A 171 -0.64 -0.56 -25.23
C PHE A 171 -0.12 -1.03 -26.59
N ARG A 172 0.46 -2.24 -26.70
CA ARG A 172 1.00 -2.76 -27.98
C ARG A 172 -0.02 -2.78 -29.14
N LEU A 173 -1.32 -2.85 -28.84
CA LEU A 173 -2.42 -2.82 -29.81
C LEU A 173 -3.09 -1.44 -29.92
N ARG A 174 -2.50 -0.41 -29.31
CA ARG A 174 -3.01 0.95 -29.20
C ARG A 174 -1.91 1.95 -29.58
N PRO A 175 -1.62 2.10 -30.89
CA PRO A 175 -0.50 2.94 -31.36
C PRO A 175 -0.69 4.42 -31.02
N ASP A 176 -1.93 4.83 -30.72
CA ASP A 176 -2.31 6.15 -30.22
C ASP A 176 -1.82 6.46 -28.80
N ARG A 177 -1.38 5.45 -28.04
CA ARG A 177 -1.05 5.59 -26.61
C ARG A 177 0.46 5.57 -26.36
N ALA A 178 0.91 6.49 -25.50
CA ALA A 178 2.32 6.57 -25.09
C ALA A 178 2.79 5.30 -24.34
N VAL A 179 3.78 4.60 -24.91
CA VAL A 179 4.42 3.42 -24.30
C VAL A 179 5.66 3.76 -23.45
N THR A 180 6.09 5.02 -23.44
CA THR A 180 7.29 5.46 -22.73
C THR A 180 7.10 5.36 -21.21
N VAL A 181 8.08 4.77 -20.54
CA VAL A 181 8.20 4.74 -19.08
C VAL A 181 9.57 5.29 -18.71
N GLY A 182 9.56 6.37 -17.92
CA GLY A 182 10.78 6.97 -17.40
C GLY A 182 11.35 6.23 -16.17
N PRO A 183 12.54 6.65 -15.71
CA PRO A 183 13.09 6.18 -14.45
C PRO A 183 12.18 6.56 -13.28
N ALA A 184 12.42 5.93 -12.12
CA ALA A 184 11.89 6.47 -10.88
C ALA A 184 12.43 7.89 -10.68
N THR A 185 11.62 8.77 -10.12
CA THR A 185 11.97 10.18 -9.87
C THR A 185 12.22 10.41 -8.39
N GLY A 186 12.88 11.52 -8.03
CA GLY A 186 13.08 11.87 -6.61
C GLY A 186 11.78 11.95 -5.80
N LEU A 187 10.65 12.31 -6.42
CA LEU A 187 9.32 12.25 -5.77
C LEU A 187 8.91 10.83 -5.38
N ASP A 188 9.24 9.83 -6.21
CA ASP A 188 8.97 8.43 -5.91
C ASP A 188 9.81 7.98 -4.72
N ASP A 189 11.07 8.40 -4.64
CA ASP A 189 11.97 8.06 -3.52
C ASP A 189 11.48 8.67 -2.20
N VAL A 190 11.12 9.95 -2.21
CA VAL A 190 10.57 10.65 -1.05
C VAL A 190 9.27 9.98 -0.58
N THR A 191 8.38 9.62 -1.51
CA THR A 191 7.11 8.98 -1.13
C THR A 191 7.33 7.54 -0.64
N ARG A 192 8.25 6.79 -1.24
CA ARG A 192 8.63 5.45 -0.77
C ARG A 192 9.17 5.50 0.65
N GLU A 193 10.06 6.44 0.94
CA GLU A 193 10.64 6.63 2.25
C GLU A 193 9.59 7.06 3.27
N HIS A 194 8.74 8.03 2.91
CA HIS A 194 7.63 8.46 3.76
C HIS A 194 6.71 7.30 4.16
N ILE A 195 6.25 6.51 3.18
CA ILE A 195 5.40 5.34 3.44
C ILE A 195 6.16 4.30 4.27
N GLY A 196 7.42 4.02 3.95
CA GLY A 196 8.24 3.03 4.67
C GLY A 196 8.43 3.34 6.16
N HIS A 197 8.35 4.62 6.56
CA HIS A 197 8.45 5.04 7.95
C HIS A 197 7.10 5.09 8.70
N GLN A 198 5.98 4.87 8.01
CA GLN A 198 4.66 4.89 8.64
C GLN A 198 4.30 3.52 9.26
N PRO A 199 3.64 3.49 10.44
CA PRO A 199 3.19 2.25 11.08
C PRO A 199 2.24 1.39 10.23
N HIS A 200 1.54 2.00 9.28
CA HIS A 200 0.59 1.36 8.37
C HIS A 200 1.06 1.40 6.91
N GLY A 201 2.36 1.58 6.73
CA GLY A 201 3.02 1.65 5.44
C GLY A 201 3.53 0.29 4.97
N LEU A 202 3.33 0.00 3.69
CA LEU A 202 3.77 -1.23 3.04
C LEU A 202 4.47 -0.90 1.71
N VAL A 203 5.76 -1.18 1.63
CA VAL A 203 6.54 -1.05 0.39
C VAL A 203 6.67 -2.44 -0.26
N LEU A 204 6.19 -2.60 -1.49
CA LEU A 204 6.24 -3.84 -2.24
C LEU A 204 7.03 -3.68 -3.54
N ASP A 205 8.08 -4.50 -3.70
CA ASP A 205 8.72 -4.71 -4.99
C ASP A 205 7.93 -5.75 -5.79
N THR A 206 7.36 -5.31 -6.91
CA THR A 206 6.55 -6.16 -7.79
C THR A 206 7.33 -6.72 -8.97
N THR A 207 8.66 -6.55 -9.05
CA THR A 207 9.48 -7.00 -10.19
C THR A 207 9.17 -8.44 -10.59
N PHE A 208 9.10 -9.35 -9.61
CA PHE A 208 8.76 -10.76 -9.81
C PHE A 208 7.51 -11.19 -9.03
N LEU A 209 6.74 -10.24 -8.49
CA LEU A 209 5.52 -10.52 -7.74
C LEU A 209 4.30 -10.40 -8.67
N PRO A 210 3.54 -11.48 -8.90
CA PRO A 210 2.36 -11.43 -9.74
C PRO A 210 1.23 -10.62 -9.08
N PRO A 211 0.30 -10.02 -9.85
CA PRO A 211 -0.76 -9.16 -9.32
C PRO A 211 -1.60 -9.78 -8.20
N SER A 212 -1.92 -11.08 -8.31
CA SER A 212 -2.67 -11.80 -7.28
C SER A 212 -1.92 -11.91 -5.96
N ALA A 213 -0.61 -12.09 -6.00
CA ALA A 213 0.23 -12.12 -4.80
C ALA A 213 0.38 -10.72 -4.20
N THR A 214 0.50 -9.67 -5.02
CA THR A 214 0.49 -8.28 -4.55
C THR A 214 -0.81 -7.95 -3.81
N VAL A 215 -1.97 -8.32 -4.35
CA VAL A 215 -3.27 -8.12 -3.69
C VAL A 215 -3.32 -8.87 -2.36
N ARG A 216 -2.88 -10.14 -2.32
CA ARG A 216 -2.86 -10.92 -1.07
C ARG A 216 -1.94 -10.31 -0.02
N ALA A 217 -0.77 -9.80 -0.41
CA ALA A 217 0.16 -9.16 0.52
C ALA A 217 -0.47 -7.93 1.20
N VAL A 218 -1.17 -7.09 0.42
CA VAL A 218 -1.87 -5.92 0.97
C VAL A 218 -3.03 -6.33 1.87
N LEU A 219 -3.83 -7.33 1.47
CA LEU A 219 -4.95 -7.83 2.30
C LEU A 219 -4.46 -8.45 3.61
N HIS A 220 -3.35 -9.19 3.58
CA HIS A 220 -2.72 -9.73 4.79
C HIS A 220 -2.27 -8.60 5.71
N HIS A 221 -1.56 -7.60 5.17
CA HIS A 221 -1.12 -6.44 5.94
C HIS A 221 -2.31 -5.71 6.57
N LEU A 222 -3.39 -5.45 5.83
CA LEU A 222 -4.62 -4.86 6.36
C LEU A 222 -5.25 -5.71 7.48
N GLY A 223 -5.20 -7.04 7.37
CA GLY A 223 -5.66 -7.95 8.41
C GLY A 223 -4.83 -7.85 9.70
N ASP A 224 -3.51 -7.74 9.57
CA ASP A 224 -2.60 -7.54 10.71
C ASP A 224 -2.88 -6.22 11.43
N LEU A 225 -3.20 -5.16 10.69
CA LEU A 225 -3.58 -3.85 11.26
C LEU A 225 -4.88 -3.89 12.07
N GLN A 226 -5.76 -4.84 11.77
CA GLN A 226 -7.04 -5.02 12.47
C GLN A 226 -6.94 -5.99 13.66
N CYS A 227 -5.80 -6.67 13.84
CA CYS A 227 -5.56 -7.61 14.92
C CYS A 227 -5.02 -6.86 16.16
N PRO A 228 -5.57 -7.10 17.37
CA PRO A 228 -4.97 -6.53 18.59
C PRO A 228 -3.52 -7.01 18.76
N PRO A 229 -2.64 -6.20 19.37
CA PRO A 229 -1.24 -6.58 19.55
C PRO A 229 -1.17 -7.94 20.25
N LYS A 230 -0.40 -8.85 19.66
CA LYS A 230 -0.18 -10.18 20.24
C LYS A 230 0.30 -9.99 21.68
N PRO A 231 -0.31 -10.64 22.69
CA PRO A 231 0.15 -10.50 24.06
C PRO A 231 1.64 -10.86 24.13
N PRO A 232 2.42 -10.17 24.98
CA PRO A 232 3.84 -10.48 25.13
C PRO A 232 3.99 -11.98 25.41
N PRO A 233 5.04 -12.64 24.86
CA PRO A 233 5.26 -14.04 25.12
C PRO A 233 5.26 -14.24 26.63
N THR A 234 4.33 -15.07 27.13
CA THR A 234 4.29 -15.44 28.54
C THR A 234 5.67 -15.98 28.86
N PRO A 235 6.38 -15.47 29.88
CA PRO A 235 7.67 -16.02 30.24
C PRO A 235 7.44 -17.51 30.52
N THR A 236 8.01 -18.35 29.66
CA THR A 236 8.04 -19.79 29.89
C THR A 236 8.65 -19.98 31.25
N SER A 237 7.84 -20.44 32.21
CA SER A 237 8.33 -20.89 33.50
C SER A 237 9.42 -21.90 33.22
N ARG A 238 10.67 -21.53 33.49
CA ARG A 238 11.78 -22.48 33.53
C ARG A 238 11.32 -23.67 34.37
N PRO A 239 11.43 -24.92 33.88
CA PRO A 239 11.23 -26.05 34.77
C PRO A 239 12.18 -25.89 35.94
N GLY A 240 11.62 -26.00 37.14
CA GLY A 240 12.28 -25.69 38.40
C GLY A 240 13.67 -26.28 38.51
N SER A 241 14.56 -25.45 39.05
CA SER A 241 15.83 -25.84 39.62
C SER A 241 15.72 -27.12 40.46
N ARG A 242 16.26 -28.23 39.95
CA ARG A 242 16.82 -29.26 40.82
C ARG A 242 18.26 -28.87 41.12
N SER A 243 18.45 -27.94 42.04
CA SER A 243 19.73 -27.75 42.72
C SER A 243 19.73 -28.67 43.94
N SER A 244 20.47 -29.77 43.81
CA SER A 244 20.87 -30.65 44.91
C SER A 244 21.72 -29.89 45.93
N SER A 245 21.13 -29.54 47.07
CA SER A 245 21.83 -29.51 48.36
C SER A 245 21.75 -30.92 48.94
N GLY A 246 22.74 -31.55 49.55
CA GLY A 246 24.08 -31.24 50.04
C GLY A 246 24.46 -32.48 50.89
N PRO A 247 25.75 -32.80 51.06
CA PRO A 247 26.18 -34.08 51.60
C PRO A 247 25.99 -34.19 53.12
N SER A 248 25.61 -35.40 53.55
CA SER A 248 25.50 -35.86 54.93
C SER A 248 26.87 -35.98 55.60
N SER A 249 26.97 -35.46 56.83
CA SER A 249 28.13 -35.57 57.74
C SER A 249 28.48 -37.02 58.12
N PRO A 250 29.74 -37.29 58.53
CA PRO A 250 30.26 -38.63 58.74
C PRO A 250 30.01 -39.14 60.17
N ALA A 251 29.75 -40.44 60.30
CA ALA A 251 29.86 -41.17 61.55
C ALA A 251 30.77 -42.38 61.32
N SER A 252 31.81 -42.44 62.16
CA SER A 252 32.88 -43.43 62.21
C SER A 252 32.38 -44.87 62.38
N PRO A 253 33.17 -45.85 61.95
CA PRO A 253 33.38 -47.03 62.78
C PRO A 253 34.88 -47.35 62.95
N ASP A 254 35.24 -47.77 64.16
CA ASP A 254 36.54 -48.30 64.55
C ASP A 254 36.41 -49.84 64.73
N PRO A 255 37.50 -50.62 64.93
CA PRO A 255 37.97 -51.58 63.94
C PRO A 255 37.98 -53.03 64.46
N SER A 256 38.11 -54.03 63.58
CA SER A 256 38.86 -55.27 63.90
C SER A 256 39.10 -56.22 62.71
N SER A 257 40.30 -56.81 62.73
CA SER A 257 40.82 -58.01 62.03
C SER A 257 41.01 -57.94 60.50
N ALA A 258 42.25 -57.82 60.01
CA ALA A 258 43.24 -58.90 59.72
C ALA A 258 42.82 -59.73 58.48
N THR A 259 43.60 -59.97 57.42
CA THR A 259 45.02 -60.35 57.33
C THR A 259 45.49 -60.26 55.86
N ALA A 260 46.82 -60.15 55.67
CA ALA A 260 47.73 -60.33 54.51
C ALA A 260 47.20 -61.03 53.21
N THR A 261 47.76 -60.88 52.00
CA THR A 261 49.18 -60.84 51.61
C THR A 261 49.32 -60.55 50.08
N ALA A 262 50.38 -59.83 49.70
CA ALA A 262 51.33 -60.11 48.60
C ALA A 262 50.98 -60.04 47.08
N ARG A 263 51.94 -59.36 46.40
CA ARG A 263 52.62 -59.60 45.10
C ARG A 263 52.02 -58.96 43.84
N THR A 264 52.68 -57.92 43.29
CA THR A 264 53.85 -57.87 42.37
C THR A 264 53.53 -58.20 40.91
N ARG A 265 53.78 -57.19 40.06
CA ARG A 265 53.97 -57.10 38.60
C ARG A 265 54.60 -58.32 37.90
N PRO A 266 54.43 -58.41 36.56
CA PRO A 266 55.30 -57.68 35.63
C PRO A 266 54.70 -56.39 35.05
#